data_AF-A0A381YD99-F1
#
_entry.id   AF-A0A381YD99-F1
#
_cell.length_a   1.000
_cell.length_b   1.000
_cell.length_c   1.000
_cell.angle_alpha   90.00
_cell.angle_beta   90.00
_cell.angle_gamma   90.00
#
_symmetry.space_group_name_H-M   'P 1'
#
loop_
_entity.id
_entity.type
_entity.pdbx_description
1 polymer ?
#
loop_
_entity_poly.entity_id
_entity_poly.type
_entity_poly.pdbx_seq_one_letter_code
_entity_poly.pdbx_strand_id
1 'polypeptide(L)'
;MGNHRKVPLPSGNKNLCIVLVNPEHDGNIGAVARSMLNFGITDLRVVGRSGEWSEEARNRAKNAQVVLDSVKLANSFTDATSDCSVVIGTSGKREDGDKTAMRHFLLPEELPERLS
;
A
#
# COMPACT_ATOMS: atom_id res chain seq x y z
N MET A 1 -15.20 -19.25 7.48
CA MET A 1 -14.41 -18.01 7.35
C MET A 1 -13.45 -17.91 8.52
N GLY A 2 -12.21 -17.44 8.33
CA GLY A 2 -11.23 -17.33 9.42
C GLY A 2 -11.56 -16.18 10.37
N ASN A 3 -11.48 -16.45 11.68
CA ASN A 3 -11.72 -15.43 12.71
C ASN A 3 -10.55 -14.43 12.77
N HIS A 4 -10.85 -13.13 12.90
CA HIS A 4 -9.84 -12.11 13.18
C HIS A 4 -9.36 -12.27 14.63
N ARG A 5 -8.15 -12.83 14.80
CA ARG A 5 -7.54 -12.98 16.13
C ARG A 5 -7.05 -11.60 16.58
N LYS A 6 -7.40 -11.21 17.81
CA LYS A 6 -6.92 -9.97 18.45
C LYS A 6 -5.46 -10.15 18.91
N VAL A 7 -4.55 -10.28 17.96
CA VAL A 7 -3.10 -10.31 18.19
C VAL A 7 -2.59 -8.86 18.11
N PRO A 8 -1.67 -8.41 18.98
CA PRO A 8 -1.04 -7.11 18.83
C PRO A 8 -0.39 -6.95 17.46
N LEU A 9 -0.45 -5.74 16.90
CA LEU A 9 0.25 -5.41 15.67
C LEU A 9 1.77 -5.34 15.92
N PRO A 10 2.61 -5.58 14.91
CA PRO A 10 4.07 -5.44 15.04
C PRO A 10 4.48 -4.04 15.50
N SER A 11 5.57 -3.93 16.26
CA SER A 11 6.10 -2.66 16.79
C SER A 11 6.43 -1.61 15.72
N GLY A 12 6.75 -2.04 14.49
CA GLY A 12 7.03 -1.18 13.34
C GLY A 12 5.86 -0.99 12.37
N ASN A 13 4.63 -1.35 12.74
CA ASN A 13 3.48 -1.29 11.81
C ASN A 13 3.18 0.11 11.23
N LYS A 14 3.61 1.17 11.91
CA LYS A 14 3.46 2.58 11.47
C LYS A 14 4.67 3.09 10.67
N ASN A 15 5.74 2.31 10.56
CA ASN A 15 6.94 2.71 9.82
C ASN A 15 6.81 2.45 8.32
N LEU A 16 5.71 1.83 7.88
CA LEU A 16 5.42 1.50 6.50
C LEU A 16 4.01 1.94 6.15
N CYS A 17 3.89 2.72 5.08
CA CYS A 17 2.62 3.02 4.44
C CYS A 17 2.56 2.43 3.04
N ILE A 18 1.37 2.01 2.62
CA ILE A 18 1.10 1.59 1.24
C ILE A 18 0.35 2.72 0.54
N VAL A 19 0.92 3.23 -0.55
CA VAL A 19 0.32 4.31 -1.35
C VAL A 19 -0.20 3.73 -2.66
N LEU A 20 -1.51 3.82 -2.88
CA LEU A 20 -2.14 3.49 -4.16
C LEU A 20 -2.36 4.77 -4.96
N VAL A 21 -1.71 4.87 -6.12
CA VAL A 21 -1.81 6.04 -7.00
C VAL A 21 -2.78 5.74 -8.14
N ASN A 22 -3.88 6.48 -8.19
CA ASN A 22 -4.95 6.33 -9.18
C ASN A 22 -5.44 4.87 -9.36
N PRO A 23 -5.81 4.14 -8.28
CA PRO A 23 -6.31 2.78 -8.41
C PRO A 23 -7.63 2.76 -9.20
N GLU A 24 -7.72 1.90 -10.21
CA GLU A 24 -8.86 1.87 -11.14
C GLU A 24 -10.07 1.10 -10.58
N HIS A 25 -9.82 -0.05 -9.94
CA HIS A 25 -10.88 -0.94 -9.44
C HIS A 25 -10.93 -0.98 -7.93
N ASP A 26 -12.11 -0.72 -7.38
CA ASP A 26 -12.36 -0.72 -5.93
C ASP A 26 -12.08 -2.07 -5.27
N GLY A 27 -12.41 -3.18 -5.93
CA GLY A 27 -12.11 -4.51 -5.44
C GLY A 27 -10.62 -4.72 -5.11
N ASN A 28 -9.72 -4.05 -5.84
CA ASN A 28 -8.28 -4.10 -5.58
C ASN A 28 -7.90 -3.35 -4.32
N ILE A 29 -8.54 -2.21 -4.03
CA ILE A 29 -8.32 -1.45 -2.79
C ILE A 29 -8.68 -2.31 -1.58
N GLY A 30 -9.82 -3.00 -1.65
CA GLY A 30 -10.22 -3.96 -0.63
C GLY A 30 -9.27 -5.15 -0.48
N ALA A 31 -8.78 -5.71 -1.59
CA ALA A 31 -7.80 -6.79 -1.57
C ALA A 31 -6.46 -6.36 -0.95
N VAL A 32 -5.99 -5.15 -1.27
CA VAL A 32 -4.80 -4.55 -0.68
C VAL A 32 -4.98 -4.35 0.83
N ALA A 33 -6.10 -3.76 1.26
CA ALA A 33 -6.40 -3.58 2.68
C ALA A 33 -6.36 -4.91 3.46
N ARG A 34 -6.91 -5.98 2.88
CA ARG A 34 -6.85 -7.33 3.45
C ARG A 34 -5.42 -7.85 3.57
N SER A 35 -4.62 -7.71 2.51
CA SER A 35 -3.22 -8.14 2.50
C SER A 35 -2.40 -7.37 3.55
N MET A 36 -2.57 -6.04 3.62
CA MET A 36 -1.89 -5.20 4.61
C MET A 36 -2.15 -5.68 6.04
N LEU A 37 -3.42 -5.88 6.40
CA LEU A 37 -3.76 -6.28 7.77
C LEU A 37 -3.25 -7.69 8.11
N ASN A 38 -3.17 -8.62 7.15
CA ASN A 38 -2.57 -9.93 7.38
C ASN A 38 -1.10 -9.84 7.81
N PHE A 39 -0.38 -8.82 7.36
CA PHE A 39 1.02 -8.54 7.75
C PHE A 39 1.13 -7.45 8.83
N GLY A 40 -0.01 -7.03 9.41
CA GLY A 40 -0.07 -6.06 10.49
C GLY A 40 0.14 -4.60 10.07
N ILE A 41 0.08 -4.29 8.77
CA ILE A 41 0.21 -2.93 8.24
C ILE A 41 -1.18 -2.27 8.20
N THR A 42 -1.27 -1.00 8.58
CA THR A 42 -2.56 -0.30 8.66
C THR A 42 -2.59 1.09 8.01
N ASP A 43 -1.45 1.66 7.62
CA ASP A 43 -1.40 2.97 6.96
C ASP A 43 -1.59 2.81 5.44
N LEU A 44 -2.85 2.89 4.99
CA LEU A 44 -3.23 2.89 3.58
C LEU A 44 -3.49 4.33 3.13
N ARG A 45 -2.84 4.74 2.04
CA ARG A 45 -3.02 6.05 1.42
C ARG A 45 -3.47 5.91 -0.02
N VAL A 46 -4.40 6.76 -0.44
CA VAL A 46 -4.95 6.71 -1.80
C VAL A 46 -4.92 8.10 -2.43
N VAL A 47 -4.35 8.18 -3.63
CA VAL A 47 -4.32 9.38 -4.47
C VAL A 47 -5.29 9.19 -5.63
N GLY A 48 -6.10 10.22 -5.92
CA GLY A 48 -6.99 10.24 -7.10
C GLY A 48 -8.32 9.50 -6.94
N ARG A 49 -8.80 9.29 -5.70
CA ARG A 49 -10.14 8.73 -5.38
C ARG A 49 -10.81 9.57 -4.29
N SER A 50 -12.15 9.52 -4.22
CA SER A 50 -12.98 10.29 -3.28
C SER A 50 -13.18 9.65 -1.90
N GLY A 51 -12.69 8.42 -1.67
CA GLY A 51 -12.81 7.71 -0.39
C GLY A 51 -14.17 7.05 -0.11
N GLU A 52 -15.12 7.17 -1.02
CA GLU A 52 -16.37 6.42 -0.98
C GLU A 52 -16.10 5.01 -1.53
N TRP A 53 -15.87 4.05 -0.63
CA TRP A 53 -15.57 2.66 -1.02
C TRP A 53 -16.85 1.89 -1.34
N SER A 54 -16.93 1.32 -2.54
CA SER A 54 -18.04 0.46 -2.93
C SER A 54 -18.19 -0.79 -2.06
N GLU A 55 -19.36 -1.42 -2.17
CA GLU A 55 -19.61 -2.72 -1.53
C GLU A 55 -18.59 -3.78 -1.99
N GLU A 56 -18.08 -3.69 -3.22
CA GLU A 56 -17.04 -4.61 -3.70
C GLU A 56 -15.74 -4.47 -2.90
N ALA A 57 -15.25 -3.24 -2.70
CA ALA A 57 -14.08 -2.98 -1.87
C ALA A 57 -14.27 -3.54 -0.45
N ARG A 58 -15.44 -3.26 0.16
CA ARG A 58 -15.81 -3.75 1.49
C ARG A 58 -15.82 -5.28 1.53
N ASN A 59 -16.44 -5.93 0.54
CA ASN A 59 -16.52 -7.39 0.43
C ASN A 59 -15.15 -8.05 0.23
N ARG A 60 -14.21 -7.38 -0.47
CA ARG A 60 -12.83 -7.85 -0.67
C ARG A 60 -11.95 -7.66 0.56
N ALA A 61 -12.15 -6.59 1.33
CA ALA A 61 -11.39 -6.31 2.57
C ALA A 61 -11.66 -7.32 3.69
N LYS A 62 -12.84 -7.96 3.73
CA LYS A 62 -13.21 -8.95 4.75
C LYS A 62 -13.02 -8.38 6.17
N ASN A 63 -12.11 -8.96 6.96
CA ASN A 63 -11.83 -8.52 8.33
C ASN A 63 -10.98 -7.24 8.40
N ALA A 64 -10.56 -6.67 7.27
CA ALA A 64 -9.73 -5.47 7.20
C ALA A 64 -10.51 -4.18 6.98
N GLN A 65 -11.77 -4.11 7.44
CA GLN A 65 -12.58 -2.89 7.35
C GLN A 65 -11.89 -1.69 8.01
N VAL A 66 -11.22 -1.92 9.15
CA VAL A 66 -10.46 -0.88 9.87
C VAL A 66 -9.41 -0.19 9.00
N VAL A 67 -8.81 -0.89 8.03
CA VAL A 67 -7.83 -0.30 7.11
C VAL A 67 -8.55 0.60 6.10
N LEU A 68 -9.68 0.16 5.54
CA LEU A 68 -10.48 0.98 4.61
C LEU A 68 -11.07 2.22 5.29
N ASP A 69 -11.55 2.08 6.52
CA ASP A 69 -12.12 3.18 7.32
C ASP A 69 -11.07 4.21 7.72
N SER A 70 -9.80 3.80 7.78
CA SER A 70 -8.67 4.66 8.16
C SER A 70 -7.84 5.11 6.95
N VAL A 71 -8.32 4.93 5.72
CA VAL A 71 -7.57 5.36 4.52
C VAL A 71 -7.34 6.87 4.58
N LYS A 72 -6.09 7.27 4.36
CA LYS A 72 -5.73 8.68 4.15
C LYS A 72 -5.85 9.00 2.67
N LEU A 73 -6.78 9.89 2.32
CA LEU A 73 -6.86 10.43 0.97
C LEU A 73 -5.83 11.56 0.82
N ALA A 74 -5.06 11.53 -0.25
CA ALA A 74 -4.09 12.57 -0.56
C ALA A 74 -4.39 13.22 -1.91
N ASN A 75 -4.10 14.51 -2.03
CA ASN A 75 -4.38 15.28 -3.24
C ASN A 75 -3.39 14.99 -4.37
N SER A 76 -2.19 14.52 -4.02
CA SER A 76 -1.12 14.22 -4.97
C SER A 76 -0.18 13.13 -4.42
N PHE A 77 0.68 12.61 -5.29
CA PHE A 77 1.75 11.70 -4.87
C PHE A 77 2.71 12.35 -3.88
N THR A 78 3.05 13.63 -4.09
CA THR A 78 3.94 14.40 -3.21
C THR A 78 3.32 14.53 -1.81
N ASP A 79 2.02 14.82 -1.74
CA ASP A 79 1.27 14.91 -0.48
C ASP A 79 1.28 13.56 0.25
N ALA A 80 0.96 12.48 -0.47
CA ALA A 80 0.92 11.11 0.06
C ALA A 80 2.27 10.59 0.61
N THR A 81 3.39 11.19 0.22
CA THR A 81 4.74 10.75 0.58
C THR A 81 5.56 11.82 1.35
N SER A 82 4.94 12.94 1.72
CA SER A 82 5.61 14.11 2.30
C SER A 82 6.28 13.87 3.65
N ASP A 83 5.81 12.89 4.42
CA ASP A 83 6.34 12.44 5.72
C ASP A 83 7.27 11.21 5.59
N CYS A 84 7.47 10.68 4.38
CA CYS A 84 8.31 9.51 4.16
C CYS A 84 9.78 9.90 3.96
N SER A 85 10.69 9.34 4.76
CA SER A 85 12.14 9.50 4.55
C SER A 85 12.66 8.73 3.34
N VAL A 86 11.96 7.66 2.93
CA VAL A 86 12.31 6.79 1.81
C VAL A 86 11.04 6.44 1.04
N VAL A 87 11.09 6.49 -0.28
CA VAL A 87 9.98 6.12 -1.17
C VAL A 87 10.43 5.04 -2.13
N ILE A 88 9.68 3.93 -2.17
CA ILE A 88 9.97 2.77 -3.03
C ILE A 88 8.83 2.61 -4.03
N GLY A 89 9.15 2.66 -5.32
CA GLY A 89 8.20 2.44 -6.40
C GLY A 89 8.22 0.99 -6.88
N THR A 90 7.07 0.31 -6.92
CA THR A 90 6.96 -1.05 -7.46
C THR A 90 6.65 -1.03 -8.95
N SER A 91 7.34 -1.85 -9.75
CA SER A 91 7.15 -1.97 -11.20
C SER A 91 7.10 -3.44 -11.62
N GLY A 92 6.19 -3.79 -12.55
CA GLY A 92 6.15 -5.11 -13.17
C GLY A 92 7.15 -5.30 -14.33
N LYS A 93 7.86 -4.23 -14.73
CA LYS A 93 8.90 -4.27 -15.76
C LYS A 93 10.29 -4.15 -15.14
N ARG A 94 11.20 -5.01 -15.60
CA ARG A 94 12.66 -4.88 -15.41
C ARG A 94 13.21 -3.83 -16.38
N GLU A 95 14.46 -3.44 -16.20
CA GLU A 95 15.13 -2.33 -16.90
C GLU A 95 15.48 -2.62 -18.37
N ASP A 96 14.52 -3.12 -19.14
CA ASP A 96 14.73 -3.37 -20.56
C ASP A 96 14.30 -2.15 -21.38
N GLY A 97 15.28 -1.42 -21.92
CA GLY A 97 15.11 -0.36 -22.91
C GLY A 97 15.44 1.07 -22.44
N ASP A 98 15.62 1.97 -23.40
CA ASP A 98 16.13 3.34 -23.19
C ASP A 98 15.29 4.17 -22.20
N LYS A 99 13.99 3.89 -22.08
CA LYS A 99 13.06 4.61 -21.18
C LYS A 99 13.15 4.16 -19.72
N THR A 100 13.87 3.08 -19.43
CA THR A 100 13.99 2.49 -18.09
C THR A 100 15.42 2.36 -17.60
N ALA A 101 16.41 2.73 -18.43
CA ALA A 101 17.83 2.69 -18.11
C ALA A 101 18.26 3.56 -16.92
N MET A 102 17.45 4.56 -16.54
CA MET A 102 17.70 5.44 -15.39
C MET A 102 17.09 4.92 -14.08
N ARG A 103 16.43 3.76 -14.10
CA ARG A 103 15.95 3.14 -12.87
C ARG A 103 17.17 2.51 -12.18
N HIS A 104 17.08 2.42 -10.86
CA HIS A 104 17.95 1.56 -10.06
C HIS A 104 17.04 0.49 -9.49
N PHE A 105 16.66 -0.48 -10.33
CA PHE A 105 15.80 -1.58 -9.98
C PHE A 105 16.48 -2.43 -8.90
N LEU A 106 15.69 -2.82 -7.91
CA LEU A 106 16.09 -3.72 -6.84
C LEU A 106 14.99 -4.76 -6.66
N LEU A 107 15.41 -5.98 -6.37
CA LEU A 107 14.54 -7.02 -5.86
C LEU A 107 14.18 -6.70 -4.39
N PRO A 108 13.01 -7.18 -3.90
CA PRO A 108 12.64 -6.98 -2.50
C PRO A 108 13.69 -7.46 -1.49
N GLU A 109 14.45 -8.50 -1.85
CA GLU A 109 15.53 -9.06 -1.03
C GLU A 109 16.81 -8.21 -0.99
N GLU A 110 17.04 -7.37 -1.99
CA GLU A 110 18.21 -6.47 -2.09
C GLU A 110 17.97 -5.13 -1.38
N LEU A 111 16.69 -4.78 -1.15
CA LEU A 111 16.30 -3.53 -0.54
C LEU A 111 16.94 -3.26 0.84
N PRO A 112 17.04 -4.24 1.78
CA PRO A 112 17.65 -4.00 3.09
C PRO A 112 19.13 -3.60 2.99
N GLU A 113 19.87 -4.17 2.05
CA GLU A 113 21.30 -3.84 1.84
C GLU A 113 21.48 -2.41 1.32
N ARG A 114 20.50 -1.90 0.57
CA ARG A 114 20.55 -0.53 0.03
C ARG A 114 20.14 0.53 1.04
N LEU A 115 19.30 0.18 2.01
CA LEU A 115 18.75 1.09 3.02
C LEU A 115 19.54 1.12 4.34
N SER A 116 20.57 0.26 4.48
CA SER A 116 21.51 0.24 5.61
C SER A 116 22.73 1.11 5.35
#